data_AF-A0A9X9Q7S7-F1
#
_entry.id   AF-A0A9X9Q7S7-F1
#
_cell.length_a   1.000
_cell.length_b   1.000
_cell.length_c   1.000
_cell.angle_alpha   90.00
_cell.angle_beta   90.00
_cell.angle_gamma   90.00
#
_symmetry.space_group_name_H-M   'P 1'
#
loop_
_entity.id
_entity.type
_entity.pdbx_description
1 polymer ?
#
loop_
_entity_poly.entity_id
_entity_poly.type
_entity_poly.pdbx_seq_one_letter_code
_entity_poly.pdbx_strand_id
1 'polypeptide(L)'
;MHRPRRNFHKLSPRLFGKVGMRHDHFKRNQSFCPTVNLGKLWTLVSEQTWINASQNKTGAVPIIDVVQLDYYKVMGKGQLP
;
A
#
# COMPACT_ATOMS: atom_id res chain seq x y z
N MET A 1 -10.42 10.19 -37.19
CA MET A 1 -10.53 10.63 -35.77
C MET A 1 -10.73 12.16 -35.63
N HIS A 2 -11.47 12.83 -36.51
CA HIS A 2 -11.72 14.28 -36.40
C HIS A 2 -13.09 14.62 -35.80
N ARG A 3 -14.16 13.92 -36.20
CA ARG A 3 -15.51 14.12 -35.67
C ARG A 3 -15.65 13.93 -34.14
N PRO A 4 -15.07 12.89 -33.51
CA PRO A 4 -15.15 12.72 -32.05
C PRO A 4 -14.12 13.57 -31.26
N ARG A 5 -13.36 14.46 -31.90
CA ARG A 5 -12.30 15.27 -31.27
C ARG A 5 -12.81 16.01 -30.03
N ARG A 6 -14.01 16.60 -30.09
CA ARG A 6 -14.63 17.32 -28.97
C ARG A 6 -14.80 16.42 -27.74
N ASN A 7 -15.26 15.19 -27.93
CA ASN A 7 -15.47 14.24 -26.85
C ASN A 7 -14.13 13.77 -26.26
N PHE A 8 -13.12 13.52 -27.11
CA PHE A 8 -11.79 13.16 -26.63
C PHE A 8 -11.12 14.27 -25.82
N HIS A 9 -11.24 15.54 -26.22
CA HIS A 9 -10.72 16.66 -25.41
C HIS A 9 -11.44 16.81 -24.07
N LYS A 10 -12.74 16.49 -24.01
CA LYS A 10 -13.53 16.63 -22.78
C LYS A 10 -13.35 15.45 -21.81
N LEU A 11 -13.42 14.23 -22.30
CA LEU A 11 -13.49 13.02 -21.48
C LEU A 11 -12.15 12.29 -21.38
N SER A 12 -11.22 12.53 -22.31
CA SER A 12 -9.93 11.83 -22.36
C SER A 12 -8.79 12.76 -22.83
N PRO A 13 -8.57 13.91 -22.15
CA PRO A 13 -7.65 14.95 -22.61
C PRO A 13 -6.20 14.49 -22.77
N ARG A 14 -5.80 13.42 -22.06
CA ARG A 14 -4.43 12.87 -22.08
C ARG A 14 -4.27 11.65 -23.01
N LEU A 15 -5.31 11.30 -23.78
CA LEU A 15 -5.29 10.10 -24.62
C LEU A 15 -4.21 10.16 -25.72
N PHE A 16 -3.96 11.36 -26.26
CA PHE A 16 -2.94 11.58 -27.28
C PHE A 16 -1.72 12.29 -26.70
N GLY A 17 -0.54 11.89 -27.17
CA GLY A 17 0.75 12.39 -26.72
C GLY A 17 1.62 11.29 -26.12
N LYS A 18 2.92 11.56 -25.93
CA LYS A 18 3.87 10.64 -25.30
C LYS A 18 4.34 11.26 -23.99
N VAL A 19 4.28 10.51 -22.90
CA VAL A 19 4.64 10.96 -21.55
C VAL A 19 5.59 9.94 -20.92
N GLY A 20 6.60 10.43 -20.19
CA GLY A 20 7.53 9.60 -19.43
C GLY A 20 8.59 8.89 -20.28
N MET A 21 9.45 8.14 -19.57
CA MET A 21 10.53 7.34 -20.16
C MET A 21 10.06 5.91 -20.43
N ARG A 22 10.56 5.29 -21.51
CA ARG A 22 10.32 3.86 -21.78
C ARG A 22 11.18 3.02 -20.83
N HIS A 23 10.58 1.97 -20.26
CA HIS A 23 11.28 0.97 -19.44
C HIS A 23 11.22 -0.37 -20.17
N ASP A 24 12.31 -0.73 -20.84
CA ASP A 24 12.40 -1.98 -21.59
C ASP A 24 12.65 -3.17 -20.65
N HIS A 25 12.15 -4.36 -21.01
CA HIS A 25 12.24 -5.59 -20.18
C HIS A 25 11.72 -5.42 -18.75
N PHE A 26 10.58 -4.74 -18.60
CA PHE A 26 9.98 -4.45 -17.29
C PHE A 26 9.64 -5.72 -16.49
N LYS A 27 10.30 -5.91 -15.33
CA LYS A 27 10.04 -7.01 -14.39
C LYS A 27 9.20 -6.52 -13.20
N ARG A 28 7.91 -6.88 -13.18
CA ARG A 28 6.95 -6.45 -12.14
C ARG A 28 7.37 -6.83 -10.72
N ASN A 29 7.99 -7.99 -10.53
CA ASN A 29 8.34 -8.52 -9.22
C ASN A 29 9.38 -7.64 -8.49
N GLN A 30 10.26 -6.94 -9.23
CA GLN A 30 11.27 -6.06 -8.64
C GLN A 30 10.67 -4.81 -8.00
N SER A 31 9.52 -4.37 -8.52
CA SER A 31 8.75 -3.23 -8.00
C SER A 31 7.67 -3.63 -7.00
N PHE A 32 7.56 -4.92 -6.66
CA PHE A 32 6.54 -5.39 -5.73
C PHE A 32 6.86 -4.92 -4.31
N CYS A 33 6.07 -3.96 -3.82
CA CYS A 33 6.24 -3.39 -2.49
C CYS A 33 4.88 -2.94 -1.92
N PRO A 34 3.97 -3.88 -1.63
CA PRO A 34 2.72 -3.57 -0.95
C PRO A 34 2.97 -2.94 0.43
N THR A 35 2.18 -1.92 0.73
CA THR A 35 2.36 -1.05 1.91
C THR A 35 1.24 -1.22 2.93
N VAL A 36 1.58 -1.25 4.22
CA VAL A 36 0.63 -1.16 5.34
C VAL A 36 0.84 0.15 6.11
N ASN A 37 -0.21 0.67 6.75
CA ASN A 37 -0.16 1.90 7.55
C ASN A 37 -0.20 1.57 9.05
N LEU A 38 0.39 2.42 9.91
CA LEU A 38 0.40 2.26 11.36
C LEU A 38 -0.98 2.01 11.96
N GLY A 39 -1.99 2.79 11.54
CA GLY A 39 -3.36 2.65 12.07
C GLY A 39 -4.03 1.30 11.76
N LYS A 40 -3.44 0.47 10.87
CA LYS A 40 -3.94 -0.87 10.54
C LYS A 40 -3.09 -1.99 11.13
N LEU A 41 -1.96 -1.71 11.79
CA LEU A 41 -1.07 -2.76 12.29
C LEU A 41 -1.77 -3.70 13.29
N TRP A 42 -2.59 -3.15 14.18
CA TRP A 42 -3.30 -3.96 15.17
C TRP A 42 -4.44 -4.80 14.60
N THR A 43 -4.90 -4.52 13.37
CA THR A 43 -5.86 -5.40 12.67
C THR A 43 -5.21 -6.67 12.11
N LEU A 44 -3.88 -6.70 12.04
CA LEU A 44 -3.11 -7.87 11.58
C LEU A 44 -2.85 -8.88 12.71
N VAL A 45 -3.07 -8.47 13.95
CA VAL A 45 -2.79 -9.26 15.15
C VAL A 45 -4.07 -9.94 15.60
N SER A 46 -3.99 -11.17 16.08
CA SER A 46 -5.15 -11.86 16.66
C SER A 46 -5.62 -11.16 17.94
N GLU A 47 -6.93 -11.18 18.18
CA GLU A 47 -7.55 -10.48 19.32
C GLU A 47 -6.96 -10.94 20.67
N GLN A 48 -6.67 -12.24 20.82
CA GLN A 48 -6.04 -12.79 22.02
C GLN A 48 -4.66 -12.18 22.29
N THR A 49 -3.85 -12.03 21.23
CA THR A 49 -2.50 -11.45 21.35
C THR A 49 -2.59 -9.96 21.69
N TRP A 50 -3.57 -9.26 21.11
CA TRP A 50 -3.83 -7.85 21.42
C TRP A 50 -4.27 -7.64 22.88
N ILE A 51 -5.20 -8.45 23.39
CA ILE A 51 -5.65 -8.41 24.79
C ILE A 51 -4.46 -8.66 25.72
N ASN A 52 -3.66 -9.70 25.47
CA ASN A 52 -2.48 -10.01 26.28
C ASN A 52 -1.44 -8.89 26.28
N ALA A 53 -1.23 -8.23 25.14
CA ALA A 53 -0.30 -7.11 25.02
C ALA A 53 -0.81 -5.85 25.76
N SER A 54 -2.12 -5.59 25.73
CA SER A 54 -2.72 -4.47 26.45
C SER A 54 -2.66 -4.62 27.98
N GLN A 55 -2.75 -5.86 28.47
CA GLN A 55 -2.74 -6.17 29.90
C GLN A 55 -1.32 -6.21 30.49
N ASN A 56 -0.32 -6.66 29.71
CA ASN A 56 1.06 -6.83 30.18
C ASN A 56 1.95 -5.63 29.82
N LYS A 57 1.92 -4.58 30.66
CA LYS A 57 2.67 -3.33 30.42
C LYS A 57 4.20 -3.43 30.54
N THR A 58 4.71 -4.43 31.26
CA THR A 58 6.14 -4.67 31.52
C THR A 58 6.63 -6.03 31.00
N GLY A 59 5.75 -6.77 30.33
CA GLY A 59 6.00 -8.14 29.86
C GLY A 59 6.47 -8.22 28.41
N ALA A 60 6.30 -9.40 27.81
CA ALA A 60 6.68 -9.67 26.43
C ALA A 60 5.89 -8.81 25.42
N VAL A 61 6.60 -8.27 24.42
CA VAL A 61 6.06 -7.39 23.37
C VAL A 61 5.56 -8.23 22.18
N PRO A 62 4.40 -7.91 21.57
CA PRO A 62 3.94 -8.60 20.36
C PRO A 62 4.86 -8.32 19.18
N ILE A 63 5.28 -9.38 18.49
CA ILE A 63 6.05 -9.30 17.24
C ILE A 63 5.08 -9.40 16.08
N ILE A 64 5.06 -8.40 15.21
CA ILE A 64 4.26 -8.37 13.99
C ILE A 64 5.19 -8.54 12.80
N ASP A 65 5.25 -9.75 12.25
CA ASP A 65 5.97 -10.00 11.00
C ASP A 65 5.06 -9.63 9.81
N VAL A 66 5.29 -8.43 9.27
CA VAL A 66 4.53 -7.91 8.15
C VAL A 66 4.86 -8.61 6.82
N VAL A 67 6.01 -9.26 6.71
CA VAL A 67 6.44 -9.96 5.48
C VAL A 67 5.65 -11.25 5.30
N GLN A 68 5.38 -11.97 6.39
CA GLN A 68 4.49 -13.13 6.38
C GLN A 68 3.06 -12.80 5.93
N LEU A 69 2.68 -11.53 6.04
CA LEU A 69 1.38 -11.00 5.64
C LEU A 69 1.42 -10.29 4.29
N ASP A 70 2.46 -10.54 3.49
CA ASP A 70 2.68 -9.95 2.17
C ASP A 70 2.77 -8.42 2.15
N TYR A 71 3.32 -7.80 3.20
CA TYR A 71 3.68 -6.39 3.21
C TYR A 71 5.19 -6.19 3.31
N TYR A 72 5.71 -5.21 2.57
CA TYR A 72 7.16 -4.97 2.48
C TYR A 72 7.54 -3.54 2.89
N LYS A 73 6.55 -2.69 3.21
CA LYS A 73 6.78 -1.31 3.66
C LYS A 73 5.68 -0.86 4.63
N VAL A 74 6.10 -0.27 5.75
CA VAL A 74 5.20 0.35 6.74
C VAL A 74 5.22 1.87 6.57
N MET A 75 4.04 2.48 6.49
CA MET A 75 3.84 3.92 6.33
C MET A 75 3.23 4.55 7.60
N GLY A 76 3.64 5.77 7.91
CA GLY A 76 3.33 6.46 9.17
C GLY A 76 1.91 7.03 9.34
N LYS A 77 0.93 6.62 8.53
CA LYS A 77 -0.43 7.15 8.64
C LYS A 77 -1.21 6.44 9.76
N GLY A 78 -1.79 7.23 10.66
CA GLY A 78 -2.59 6.75 11.79
C GLY A 78 -1.83 6.77 13.11
N GLN A 79 -2.53 6.49 14.22
CA GLN A 79 -1.96 6.46 15.56
C GLN A 79 -1.91 5.03 16.07
N LEU A 80 -0.86 4.73 16.83
CA LEU A 80 -0.79 3.52 17.65
C LEU A 80 -1.46 3.81 19.00
N PRO A 81 -2.12 2.81 19.62
CA PRO A 81 -2.71 2.91 20.95
C PRO A 81 -1.65 3.04 22.03
#